data_AF-A0AAP2UQK6-F1
#
_entry.id   AF-A0AAP2UQK6-F1
#
_cell.length_a   1.000
_cell.length_b   1.000
_cell.length_c   1.000
_cell.angle_alpha   90.00
_cell.angle_beta   90.00
_cell.angle_gamma   90.00
#
_symmetry.space_group_name_H-M   'P 1'
#
loop_
_entity.id
_entity.type
_entity.pdbx_description
1 polymer ?
#
loop_
_entity_poly.entity_id
_entity_poly.type
_entity_poly.pdbx_seq_one_letter_code
_entity_poly.pdbx_strand_id
1 'polypeptide(L)' 'MVAIKCEWMLCPICGNKTRNKIRKDTVLRNYPLYCPKCKQESLVEVKDLQIIVIKEPDALDAEPMNL' A
#
# COMPACT_ATOMS: atom_id res chain seq x y z
N MET A 1 -9.17 28.13 -11.21
CA MET A 1 -9.77 26.78 -11.19
C MET A 1 -8.68 25.78 -10.85
N VAL A 2 -8.63 25.25 -9.63
CA VAL A 2 -7.63 24.24 -9.26
C VAL A 2 -8.11 22.90 -9.80
N ALA A 3 -7.49 22.41 -10.87
CA ALA A 3 -7.74 21.07 -11.37
C ALA A 3 -7.20 20.06 -10.34
N ILE A 4 -8.10 19.49 -9.54
CA ILE A 4 -7.75 18.44 -8.59
C ILE A 4 -7.47 17.17 -9.40
N LYS A 5 -6.19 16.80 -9.51
CA LYS A 5 -5.78 15.52 -10.10
C LYS A 5 -6.10 14.39 -9.13
N CYS A 6 -6.89 13.43 -9.61
CA CYS A 6 -7.25 12.23 -8.88
C CYS A 6 -6.79 11.01 -9.67
N GLU A 7 -6.04 10.12 -9.03
CA GLU A 7 -5.57 8.88 -9.64
C GLU A 7 -6.09 7.66 -8.87
N TRP A 8 -6.17 6.54 -9.56
CA TRP A 8 -6.57 5.28 -8.95
C TRP A 8 -5.35 4.58 -8.39
N MET A 9 -5.44 4.07 -7.16
CA MET A 9 -4.36 3.27 -6.61
C MET A 9 -4.26 1.95 -7.36
N LEU A 10 -3.04 1.61 -7.76
CA LEU A 10 -2.73 0.31 -8.34
C LEU A 10 -2.25 -0.62 -7.23
N CYS A 11 -2.63 -1.89 -7.31
CA CYS A 11 -2.17 -2.90 -6.38
C CYS A 11 -0.66 -3.10 -6.56
N PRO A 12 0.16 -3.00 -5.50
CA PRO A 12 1.60 -3.16 -5.62
C PRO A 12 2.03 -4.59 -6.01
N ILE A 13 1.14 -5.57 -5.85
CA ILE A 13 1.43 -6.99 -6.10
C ILE A 13 1.12 -7.37 -7.55
N CYS A 14 -0.05 -6.98 -8.07
CA CYS A 14 -0.50 -7.39 -9.40
C CYS A 14 -0.66 -6.24 -10.41
N GLY A 15 -0.38 -4.99 -10.01
CA GLY A 15 -0.54 -3.80 -10.85
C GLY A 15 -1.99 -3.46 -11.21
N ASN A 16 -2.98 -4.25 -10.77
CA ASN A 16 -4.37 -3.99 -11.11
C ASN A 16 -4.93 -2.80 -10.34
N LYS A 17 -5.85 -2.10 -11.01
CA LYS A 17 -6.62 -1.01 -10.43
C LYS A 17 -7.38 -1.47 -9.19
N THR A 18 -7.17 -0.79 -8.08
CA THR A 18 -7.93 -1.01 -6.84
C THR A 18 -9.18 -0.13 -6.79
N ARG A 19 -10.02 -0.32 -5.77
CA ARG A 19 -11.25 0.48 -5.58
C ARG A 19 -10.98 1.86 -4.98
N ASN A 20 -9.74 2.12 -4.55
CA ASN A 20 -9.37 3.37 -3.91
C ASN A 20 -8.88 4.41 -4.93
N LYS A 21 -9.43 5.62 -4.82
CA LYS A 21 -9.03 6.79 -5.62
C LYS A 21 -8.44 7.84 -4.68
N ILE A 22 -7.26 8.34 -5.02
CA ILE A 22 -6.50 9.29 -4.20
C ILE A 22 -6.34 10.61 -4.95
N ARG A 23 -6.28 11.71 -4.22
CA ARG A 23 -5.96 13.05 -4.74
C ARG A 23 -4.52 13.41 -4.44
N LYS A 24 -4.00 14.44 -5.10
CA LYS A 24 -2.65 14.97 -4.83
C LYS A 24 -2.45 15.37 -3.36
N ASP A 25 -3.48 15.91 -2.72
CA ASP A 25 -3.49 16.30 -1.31
C ASP A 25 -3.76 15.14 -0.33
N THR A 26 -4.07 13.93 -0.81
CA THR A 26 -4.35 12.78 0.04
C THR A 26 -3.07 12.20 0.62
N VAL A 27 -3.02 12.04 1.95
CA VAL A 27 -1.96 11.32 2.66
C VAL A 27 -2.58 10.14 3.38
N LEU A 28 -2.10 8.93 3.09
CA LEU A 28 -2.48 7.70 3.79
C LEU A 28 -1.26 7.17 4.54
N ARG A 29 -1.44 6.73 5.79
CA ARG A 29 -0.40 6.13 6.62
C ARG A 29 -0.91 4.83 7.19
N ASN A 30 -0.09 3.77 7.17
CA ASN A 30 -0.46 2.43 7.63
C ASN A 30 -1.83 1.99 7.10
N TYR A 31 -2.13 2.30 5.84
CA TYR A 31 -3.45 2.06 5.27
C TYR A 31 -3.51 0.63 4.71
N PRO A 32 -4.43 -0.22 5.17
CA PRO A 32 -4.59 -1.55 4.61
C PRO A 32 -5.27 -1.47 3.24
N LEU A 33 -4.51 -1.79 2.19
CA LEU A 33 -5.01 -1.84 0.82
C LEU A 33 -5.38 -3.27 0.44
N TYR A 34 -6.68 -3.58 0.46
CA TYR A 34 -7.19 -4.87 -0.03
C TYR A 34 -7.19 -4.93 -1.56
N CYS A 35 -6.64 -6.02 -2.10
CA CYS A 35 -6.75 -6.35 -3.52
C CYS A 35 -7.68 -7.55 -3.73
N PRO A 36 -8.85 -7.40 -4.38
CA PRO A 36 -9.77 -8.52 -4.63
C PRO A 36 -9.21 -9.59 -5.59
N LYS A 37 -8.21 -9.24 -6.43
CA LYS A 37 -7.54 -10.21 -7.31
C LYS A 37 -6.50 -11.04 -6.56
N CYS A 38 -5.68 -10.39 -5.73
CA CYS A 38 -4.66 -11.08 -4.94
C CYS A 38 -5.23 -11.70 -3.65
N LYS A 39 -6.46 -11.33 -3.28
CA LYS A 39 -7.16 -11.75 -2.06
C LYS A 39 -6.34 -11.56 -0.78
N GLN A 40 -5.54 -10.50 -0.77
CA GLN A 40 -4.66 -10.15 0.35
C GLN A 40 -4.68 -8.64 0.58
N GLU A 41 -4.35 -8.26 1.81
CA GLU A 41 -4.16 -6.87 2.22
C GLU A 41 -2.68 -6.56 2.28
N SER A 42 -2.30 -5.35 1.87
CA SER A 42 -0.94 -4.84 2.04
C SER A 42 -1.02 -3.49 2.71
N LEU A 43 -0.17 -3.27 3.71
CA LEU A 43 -0.03 -1.96 4.32
C LEU A 43 0.68 -1.02 3.34
N VAL A 44 0.06 0.11 3.06
CA VAL A 44 0.62 1.13 2.17
C VAL A 44 0.59 2.50 2.82
N GLU A 45 1.58 3.31 2.46
CA GLU A 45 1.58 4.75 2.65
C GLU A 45 1.38 5.43 1.30
N VAL A 46 0.65 6.53 1.31
CA VAL A 46 0.44 7.34 0.11
C VAL A 46 0.80 8.78 0.40
N LYS A 47 1.61 9.37 -0.47
CA LYS A 47 1.98 10.79 -0.40
C LYS A 47 2.21 11.34 -1.80
N ASP A 48 1.58 12.46 -2.14
CA ASP A 48 1.68 13.10 -3.47
C ASP A 48 1.45 12.11 -4.64
N LEU A 49 0.41 11.27 -4.53
CA LEU A 49 0.05 10.20 -5.49
C LEU A 49 1.06 9.03 -5.59
N GLN A 50 2.13 9.02 -4.81
CA GLN A 50 3.05 7.89 -4.73
C GLN A 50 2.57 6.87 -3.70
N ILE A 51 2.58 5.60 -4.06
CA ILE A 51 2.20 4.47 -3.19
C ILE A 51 3.48 3.77 -2.75
N ILE A 52 3.68 3.68 -1.44
CA ILE A 52 4.82 3.02 -0.81
C ILE A 52 4.27 1.83 -0.04
N VAL A 53 4.83 0.63 -0.24
CA VAL A 53 4.43 -0.56 0.50
C VAL A 53 5.23 -0.61 1.80
N ILE A 54 4.52 -0.64 2.93
CA ILE A 54 5.12 -0.90 4.23
C ILE A 54 5.32 -2.41 4.29
N LYS A 55 6.58 -2.83 4.16
CA LYS A 55 6.97 -4.18 4.53
C LYS A 55 7.16 -4.13 6.03
N GLU A 56 6.37 -4.88 6.79
CA GLU A 56 6.78 -5.21 8.15
C GLU A 56 8.18 -5.83 8.04
N PRO A 57 9.16 -5.43 8.85
CA PRO A 57 10.42 -6.14 8.89
C PRO A 57 10.06 -7.57 9.25
N ASP A 58 10.22 -8.49 8.29
CA ASP A 58 10.16 -9.91 8.53
C ASP A 58 10.82 -10.19 9.88
N ALA A 59 10.08 -10.82 10.78
CA ALA A 59 10.57 -11.30 12.06
C ALA A 59 11.66 -12.34 11.80
N LEU A 60 12.87 -11.87 11.47
CA LEU A 60 14.11 -12.63 11.52
C LEU A 60 14.59 -12.61 12.96
N ASP A 61 13.82 -13.22 13.87
CA ASP A 61 14.33 -13.54 15.20
C ASP A 61 13.56 -14.74 15.76
N ALA A 62 13.84 -15.88 15.15
CA ALA A 62 13.92 -17.12 15.88
C ALA A 62 15.24 -17.75 15.45
N GLU A 63 16.36 -17.24 15.99
CA GLU A 63 17.53 -18.09 16.15
C GLU A 63 17.03 -19.37 16.85
N PRO A 64 17.18 -20.57 16.24
CA PRO A 64 16.95 -21.78 17.01
C PRO A 64 17.98 -21.74 18.14
N MET A 65 17.52 -21.70 19.39
CA MET A 65 18.35 -22.04 20.54
C MET A 65 19.06 -23.36 20.19
N ASN A 66 20.35 -23.27 19.87
CA ASN A 66 21.21 -24.43 19.75
C ASN A 66 21.16 -25.13 21.11
N LEU A 67 20.59 -26.34 21.13
CA LEU A 67 20.82 -27.32 22.18
C LEU A 67 22.01 -28.19 21.76
#